data_AF-Q59HN6-F1
#
_entry.id   AF-Q59HN6-F1
#
_cell.length_a   1.000
_cell.length_b   1.000
_cell.length_c   1.000
_cell.angle_alpha   90.00
_cell.angle_beta   90.00
_cell.angle_gamma   90.00
#
_symmetry.space_group_name_H-M   'P 1'
#
loop_
_entity.id
_entity.type
_entity.pdbx_description
1 polymer ?
#
loop_
_entity_poly.entity_id
_entity_poly.type
_entity_poly.pdbx_seq_one_letter_code
_entity_poly.pdbx_strand_id
1 'polypeptide(L)'
;QPPVRAAPSPAEGLELKGQMVFCPESDSILFVGSPFLDGLDGLTSRGLFISDIPQHDATRDVILVGEQARAQDGLRRRMDKLKSSIEEGNRAVDKEREKNVSLLHLIFPPDIAKRLWLGESIDAQTDDDVTMLFSDIVGFTSICSTATPMMVIDMLQDLYSQFDMLCGQLDVYKV
;
A
#
# COMPACT_ATOMS: atom_id res chain seq x y z
N GLN A 1 46.28 32.84 -45.22
CA GLN A 1 44.95 32.47 -44.67
C GLN A 1 44.98 30.98 -44.37
N PRO A 2 44.77 30.54 -43.12
CA PRO A 2 44.58 29.12 -42.84
C PRO A 2 43.22 28.67 -43.41
N PRO A 3 43.08 27.39 -43.82
CA PRO A 3 41.84 26.89 -44.38
C PRO A 3 40.74 26.88 -43.30
N VAL A 4 39.57 27.39 -43.68
CA VAL A 4 38.35 27.34 -42.87
C VAL A 4 38.02 25.87 -42.63
N ARG A 5 38.06 25.43 -41.36
CA ARG A 5 37.54 24.11 -40.95
C ARG A 5 36.08 24.02 -41.40
N ALA A 6 35.77 23.06 -42.27
CA ALA A 6 34.39 22.71 -42.60
C ALA A 6 33.64 22.40 -41.30
N ALA A 7 32.42 22.94 -41.16
CA ALA A 7 31.55 22.61 -40.05
C ALA A 7 31.33 21.08 -40.02
N PRO A 8 31.26 20.44 -38.83
CA PRO A 8 30.96 19.02 -38.74
C PRO A 8 29.65 18.74 -39.47
N SER A 9 29.65 17.72 -40.33
CA SER A 9 28.45 17.34 -41.07
C SER A 9 27.35 16.91 -40.09
N PRO A 10 26.08 17.31 -40.31
CA PRO A 10 24.97 17.04 -39.39
C PRO A 10 24.63 15.55 -39.18
N ALA A 11 25.38 14.61 -39.75
CA ALA A 11 25.13 13.16 -39.69
C ALA A 11 26.32 12.35 -39.15
N GLU A 12 27.34 13.00 -38.55
CA GLU A 12 28.50 12.29 -38.02
C GLU A 12 28.06 11.37 -36.84
N GLY A 13 28.12 10.05 -37.06
CA GLY A 13 27.69 9.05 -36.08
C GLY A 13 26.22 8.62 -36.18
N LEU A 14 25.51 8.92 -37.27
CA LEU A 14 24.18 8.39 -37.53
C LEU A 14 24.24 6.91 -37.96
N GLU A 15 23.64 6.05 -37.14
CA GLU A 15 23.47 4.64 -37.47
C GLU A 15 22.09 4.41 -38.09
N LEU A 16 22.05 3.76 -39.25
CA LEU A 16 20.82 3.34 -39.92
C LEU A 16 20.72 1.82 -39.87
N LYS A 17 19.55 1.32 -39.47
CA LYS A 17 19.25 -0.11 -39.50
C LYS A 17 18.18 -0.37 -40.55
N GLY A 18 18.45 -1.29 -41.45
CA GLY A 18 17.60 -1.52 -42.61
C GLY A 18 17.93 -2.76 -43.39
N GLN A 19 17.29 -2.88 -44.55
CA GLN A 19 17.49 -3.96 -45.50
C GLN A 19 18.05 -3.42 -46.81
N MET A 20 18.91 -4.21 -47.45
CA MET A 20 19.41 -3.96 -48.80
C MET A 20 18.62 -4.83 -49.78
N VAL A 21 18.00 -4.20 -50.78
CA VAL A 21 17.17 -4.84 -51.80
C VAL A 21 17.82 -4.61 -53.15
N PHE A 22 18.12 -5.69 -53.88
CA PHE A 22 18.61 -5.58 -55.25
C PHE A 22 17.46 -5.26 -56.20
N CYS A 23 17.65 -4.26 -57.08
CA CYS A 23 16.71 -3.79 -58.08
C CYS A 23 17.24 -4.14 -59.48
N PRO A 24 16.78 -5.25 -60.09
CA PRO A 24 17.31 -5.76 -61.36
C PRO A 24 17.09 -4.81 -62.54
N GLU A 25 16.01 -4.04 -62.53
CA GLU A 25 15.62 -3.14 -63.63
C GLU A 25 16.60 -1.97 -63.81
N SER A 26 17.30 -1.60 -62.73
CA SER A 26 18.27 -0.51 -62.69
C SER A 26 19.69 -0.95 -62.35
N ASP A 27 19.91 -2.26 -62.21
CA ASP A 27 21.18 -2.89 -61.77
C ASP A 27 21.79 -2.19 -60.54
N SER A 28 20.97 -1.99 -59.50
CA SER A 28 21.35 -1.22 -58.31
C SER A 28 20.86 -1.86 -57.02
N ILE A 29 21.39 -1.42 -55.88
CA ILE A 29 20.94 -1.85 -54.55
C ILE A 29 20.26 -0.68 -53.86
N LEU A 30 18.99 -0.85 -53.51
CA LEU A 30 18.22 0.07 -52.69
C LEU A 30 18.39 -0.29 -51.21
N PHE A 31 18.83 0.66 -50.39
CA PHE A 31 18.83 0.51 -48.94
C PHE A 31 17.58 1.19 -48.36
N VAL A 32 16.77 0.42 -47.62
CA VAL A 32 15.59 0.92 -46.91
C VAL A 32 15.81 0.67 -45.42
N GLY A 33 15.84 1.74 -44.63
CA GLY A 33 16.09 1.62 -43.19
C GLY A 33 15.64 2.85 -42.41
N SER A 34 15.69 2.69 -41.10
CA SER A 34 15.29 3.69 -40.11
C SER A 34 16.49 4.02 -39.21
N PRO A 35 16.58 5.24 -38.66
CA PRO A 35 17.67 5.60 -37.78
C PRO A 35 17.59 4.83 -36.46
N PHE A 36 18.73 4.32 -36.00
CA PHE A 36 18.85 3.62 -34.72
C PHE A 36 19.23 4.61 -33.61
N LEU A 37 18.29 4.88 -32.69
CA LEU A 37 18.35 5.97 -31.71
C LEU A 37 17.67 5.58 -30.38
N ASP A 38 18.19 6.09 -29.26
CA ASP A 38 17.69 5.82 -27.90
C ASP A 38 16.80 6.96 -27.34
N GLY A 39 15.78 7.34 -28.11
CA GLY A 39 14.79 8.35 -27.72
C GLY A 39 14.98 9.72 -28.39
N LEU A 40 14.31 10.75 -27.87
CA LEU A 40 14.27 12.09 -28.49
C LEU A 40 15.63 12.82 -28.40
N ASP A 41 16.38 12.62 -27.32
CA ASP A 41 17.72 13.22 -27.18
C ASP A 41 18.72 12.65 -28.21
N GLY A 42 18.55 11.38 -28.59
CA GLY A 42 19.34 10.75 -29.64
C GLY A 42 19.06 11.35 -31.02
N LEU A 43 17.81 11.76 -31.29
CA LEU A 43 17.41 12.46 -32.51
C LEU A 43 18.06 13.85 -32.59
N THR A 44 17.85 14.68 -31.56
CA THR A 44 18.33 16.07 -31.56
C THR A 44 19.85 16.17 -31.53
N SER A 45 20.55 15.27 -30.82
CA SER A 45 22.02 15.22 -30.80
C SER A 45 22.64 14.88 -32.17
N ARG A 46 21.89 14.21 -33.04
CA ARG A 46 22.27 13.88 -34.42
C ARG A 46 21.60 14.77 -35.46
N GLY A 47 21.05 15.92 -35.05
CA GLY A 47 20.44 16.89 -35.97
C GLY A 47 19.19 16.42 -36.70
N LEU A 48 18.58 15.32 -36.24
CA LEU A 48 17.33 14.78 -36.78
C LEU A 48 16.15 15.23 -35.94
N PHE A 49 15.00 15.35 -36.58
CA PHE A 49 13.74 15.66 -35.95
C PHE A 49 12.79 14.47 -36.04
N ILE A 50 11.83 14.39 -35.12
CA ILE A 50 10.77 13.37 -35.17
C ILE A 50 9.92 13.49 -36.46
N SER A 51 9.90 14.66 -37.09
CA SER A 51 9.24 14.88 -38.39
C SER A 51 9.93 14.15 -39.54
N ASP A 52 11.21 13.81 -39.40
CA ASP A 52 12.01 13.14 -40.43
C ASP A 52 11.74 11.63 -40.47
N ILE A 53 11.09 11.09 -39.42
CA ILE A 53 10.65 9.70 -39.37
C ILE A 53 9.18 9.61 -39.84
N PRO A 54 8.88 8.85 -40.90
CA PRO A 54 7.51 8.69 -41.39
C PRO A 54 6.54 8.16 -40.34
N GLN A 55 5.26 8.54 -40.42
CA GLN A 55 4.24 8.11 -39.45
C GLN A 55 3.98 6.59 -39.46
N HIS A 56 4.26 5.91 -40.56
CA HIS A 56 4.11 4.46 -40.68
C HIS A 56 5.35 3.68 -40.21
N ASP A 57 6.43 4.39 -39.84
CA ASP A 57 7.63 3.77 -39.30
C ASP A 57 7.45 3.52 -37.80
N ALA A 58 7.50 2.24 -37.41
CA ALA A 58 7.35 1.81 -36.01
C ALA A 58 8.41 2.41 -35.07
N THR A 59 9.57 2.83 -35.58
CA THR A 59 10.62 3.51 -34.80
C THR A 59 10.09 4.81 -34.17
N ARG A 60 9.16 5.49 -34.85
CA ARG A 60 8.50 6.70 -34.35
C ARG A 60 7.72 6.43 -33.07
N ASP A 61 6.90 5.36 -33.07
CA ASP A 61 6.06 4.99 -31.93
C ASP A 61 6.91 4.56 -30.74
N VAL A 62 7.98 3.80 -30.99
CA VAL A 62 8.91 3.35 -29.93
C VAL A 62 9.56 4.54 -29.22
N ILE A 63 10.04 5.54 -29.97
CA ILE A 63 10.66 6.74 -29.40
C ILE A 63 9.64 7.50 -28.54
N LEU A 64 8.42 7.71 -29.06
CA LEU A 64 7.37 8.45 -28.35
C LEU A 64 6.91 7.73 -27.07
N VAL A 65 6.71 6.42 -27.13
CA VAL A 65 6.33 5.61 -25.96
C VAL A 65 7.44 5.63 -24.91
N GLY A 66 8.70 5.53 -25.32
CA GLY A 66 9.84 5.60 -24.40
C GLY A 66 9.91 6.92 -23.64
N GLU A 67 9.71 8.04 -24.33
CA GLU A 67 9.70 9.38 -23.72
C GLU A 67 8.50 9.59 -22.78
N GLN A 68 7.30 9.15 -23.21
CA GLN A 68 6.13 9.20 -22.35
C GLN A 68 6.33 8.37 -21.08
N ALA A 69 6.91 7.18 -21.19
CA ALA A 69 7.22 6.33 -20.05
C ALA A 69 8.22 7.00 -19.10
N ARG A 70 9.30 7.61 -19.63
CA ARG A 70 10.27 8.37 -18.82
C ARG A 70 9.62 9.54 -18.09
N ALA A 71 8.77 10.30 -18.78
CA ALA A 71 8.05 11.43 -18.18
C ALA A 71 7.09 11.00 -17.06
N GLN A 72 6.52 9.79 -17.16
CA GLN A 72 5.57 9.26 -16.18
C GLN A 72 6.20 8.41 -15.07
N ASP A 73 7.44 7.93 -15.21
CA ASP A 73 8.08 7.02 -14.24
C ASP A 73 8.17 7.63 -12.84
N GLY A 74 8.59 8.90 -12.75
CA GLY A 74 8.69 9.60 -11.47
C GLY A 74 7.34 9.73 -10.74
N LEU A 75 6.27 10.02 -11.48
CA LEU A 75 4.91 10.11 -10.92
C LEU A 75 4.39 8.73 -10.52
N ARG A 76 4.61 7.72 -11.36
CA ARG A 76 4.19 6.34 -11.12
C ARG A 76 4.80 5.80 -9.82
N ARG A 77 6.12 5.97 -9.62
CA ARG A 77 6.79 5.56 -8.38
C ARG A 77 6.23 6.26 -7.14
N ARG A 78 5.90 7.56 -7.25
CA ARG A 78 5.27 8.30 -6.15
C ARG A 78 3.86 7.79 -5.84
N MET A 79 3.08 7.49 -6.87
CA MET A 79 1.75 6.89 -6.72
C MET A 79 1.82 5.51 -6.07
N ASP A 80 2.75 4.65 -6.50
CA ASP A 80 2.95 3.32 -5.93
C ASP A 80 3.34 3.42 -4.44
N LYS A 81 4.26 4.34 -4.11
CA LYS A 81 4.66 4.58 -2.72
C LYS A 81 3.50 5.12 -1.87
N LEU A 82 2.74 6.09 -2.40
CA LEU A 82 1.60 6.66 -1.70
C LEU A 82 0.52 5.60 -1.44
N LYS A 83 0.24 4.78 -2.46
CA LYS A 83 -0.72 3.67 -2.34
C LYS A 83 -0.29 2.69 -1.24
N SER A 84 0.97 2.28 -1.22
CA SER A 84 1.51 1.41 -0.17
C SER A 84 1.37 2.03 1.22
N SER A 85 1.69 3.32 1.37
CA SER A 85 1.54 4.02 2.67
C SER A 85 0.08 4.15 3.11
N ILE A 86 -0.86 4.36 2.17
CA ILE A 86 -2.29 4.37 2.47
C ILE A 86 -2.77 2.99 2.92
N GLU A 87 -2.36 1.92 2.23
CA GLU A 87 -2.72 0.55 2.59
C GLU A 87 -2.20 0.18 3.98
N GLU A 88 -0.95 0.55 4.30
CA GLU A 88 -0.37 0.36 5.63
C GLU A 88 -1.12 1.16 6.71
N GLY A 89 -1.45 2.42 6.43
CA GLY A 89 -2.21 3.28 7.33
C GLY A 89 -3.60 2.74 7.61
N ASN A 90 -4.33 2.32 6.59
CA ASN A 90 -5.66 1.70 6.74
C ASN A 90 -5.59 0.44 7.61
N ARG A 91 -4.61 -0.44 7.36
CA ARG A 91 -4.43 -1.65 8.17
C ARG A 91 -4.12 -1.34 9.64
N ALA A 92 -3.36 -0.28 9.91
CA ALA A 92 -3.08 0.15 11.28
C ALA A 92 -4.35 0.66 11.98
N VAL A 93 -5.15 1.48 11.27
CA VAL A 93 -6.45 1.98 11.77
C VAL A 93 -7.42 0.84 12.04
N ASP A 94 -7.51 -0.15 11.15
CA ASP A 94 -8.39 -1.32 11.35
C ASP A 94 -7.98 -2.12 12.59
N LYS A 95 -6.67 -2.31 12.80
CA LYS A 95 -6.16 -2.99 14.01
C LYS A 95 -6.45 -2.20 15.29
N GLU A 96 -6.35 -0.87 15.25
CA GLU A 96 -6.71 -0.03 16.40
C GLU A 96 -8.22 -0.06 16.67
N ARG A 97 -9.06 -0.06 15.62
CA ARG A 97 -10.51 -0.23 15.76
C ARG A 97 -10.86 -1.56 16.40
N GLU A 98 -10.27 -2.67 15.95
CA GLU A 98 -10.52 -3.99 16.51
C GLU A 98 -10.16 -4.05 18.01
N LYS A 99 -9.02 -3.48 18.39
CA LYS A 99 -8.63 -3.36 19.81
C LYS A 99 -9.63 -2.54 20.61
N ASN A 100 -10.07 -1.40 20.08
CA ASN A 100 -11.03 -0.53 20.75
C ASN A 100 -12.38 -1.23 20.98
N VAL A 101 -12.88 -1.94 19.96
CA VAL A 101 -14.11 -2.73 20.06
C VAL A 101 -13.94 -3.86 21.07
N SER A 102 -12.81 -4.57 21.05
CA SER A 102 -12.52 -5.61 22.05
C SER A 102 -12.49 -5.06 23.48
N LEU A 103 -11.94 -3.86 23.69
CA LEU A 103 -11.92 -3.22 25.00
C LEU A 103 -13.32 -2.83 25.49
N LEU A 104 -14.20 -2.36 24.60
CA LEU A 104 -15.60 -2.07 24.95
C LEU A 104 -16.35 -3.33 25.38
N HIS A 105 -16.10 -4.45 24.71
CA HIS A 105 -16.70 -5.75 25.07
C HIS A 105 -16.18 -6.34 26.39
N LEU A 106 -15.03 -5.88 26.91
CA LEU A 106 -14.55 -6.29 28.24
C LEU A 106 -15.33 -5.61 29.38
N ILE A 107 -16.00 -4.49 29.09
CA ILE A 107 -16.64 -3.64 30.11
C ILE A 107 -18.16 -3.67 30.01
N PHE A 108 -18.71 -3.87 28.81
CA PHE A 108 -20.14 -3.79 28.55
C PHE A 108 -20.65 -5.03 27.82
N PRO A 109 -21.94 -5.40 28.01
CA PRO A 109 -22.57 -6.44 27.20
C PRO A 109 -22.48 -6.12 25.70
N PRO A 110 -22.45 -7.13 24.81
CA PRO A 110 -22.25 -6.93 23.38
C PRO A 110 -23.18 -5.89 22.73
N ASP A 111 -24.46 -5.87 23.12
CA ASP A 111 -25.44 -4.92 22.58
C ASP A 111 -25.18 -3.48 23.01
N ILE A 112 -24.80 -3.29 24.27
CA ILE A 112 -24.45 -1.98 24.85
C ILE A 112 -23.16 -1.45 24.21
N ALA A 113 -22.13 -2.30 24.11
CA ALA A 113 -20.86 -1.97 23.47
C ALA A 113 -21.06 -1.52 22.00
N LYS A 114 -21.92 -2.22 21.25
CA LYS A 114 -22.24 -1.88 19.85
C LYS A 114 -22.93 -0.52 19.72
N ARG A 115 -23.90 -0.22 20.58
CA ARG A 115 -24.62 1.06 20.57
C ARG A 115 -23.69 2.23 20.94
N LEU A 116 -22.85 2.05 21.96
CA LEU A 116 -21.82 3.04 22.33
C LEU A 116 -20.84 3.28 21.19
N TRP A 117 -20.41 2.23 20.49
CA TRP A 117 -19.51 2.35 19.35
C TRP A 117 -20.13 3.15 18.18
N LEU A 118 -21.44 3.04 17.99
CA LEU A 118 -22.19 3.83 17.00
C LEU A 118 -22.45 5.28 17.45
N GLY A 119 -22.05 5.65 18.67
CA GLY A 119 -22.29 6.98 19.24
C GLY A 119 -23.73 7.20 19.69
N GLU A 120 -24.50 6.13 19.89
CA GLU A 120 -25.87 6.22 20.38
C GLU A 120 -25.91 6.50 21.88
N SER A 121 -26.91 7.27 22.33
CA SER A 121 -27.23 7.39 23.73
C SER A 121 -27.93 6.13 24.24
N ILE A 122 -27.59 5.71 25.46
CA ILE A 122 -28.24 4.60 26.14
C ILE A 122 -29.03 5.16 27.31
N ASP A 123 -30.34 4.98 27.26
CA ASP A 123 -31.24 5.28 28.37
C ASP A 123 -31.16 4.17 29.41
N ALA A 124 -31.40 4.53 30.67
CA ALA A 124 -31.51 3.57 31.75
C ALA A 124 -32.67 2.60 31.47
N GLN A 125 -32.39 1.30 31.57
CA GLN A 125 -33.39 0.25 31.42
C GLN A 125 -33.69 -0.38 32.78
N THR A 126 -34.92 -0.86 32.93
CA THR A 126 -35.36 -1.61 34.10
C THR A 126 -35.80 -2.97 33.60
N ASP A 127 -35.17 -4.02 34.14
CA ASP A 127 -35.48 -5.40 33.83
C ASP A 127 -36.18 -6.02 35.04
N ASP A 128 -37.37 -6.57 34.84
CA ASP A 128 -38.20 -7.11 35.92
C ASP A 128 -37.70 -8.48 36.41
N ASP A 129 -37.06 -9.27 35.53
CA ASP A 129 -36.63 -10.64 35.79
C ASP A 129 -35.09 -10.79 35.75
N VAL A 130 -34.42 -10.32 36.80
CA VAL A 130 -32.95 -10.42 36.93
C VAL A 130 -32.57 -11.31 38.11
N THR A 131 -31.59 -12.19 37.89
CA THR A 131 -30.96 -12.98 38.98
C THR A 131 -29.55 -12.46 39.23
N MET A 132 -29.24 -12.14 40.49
CA MET A 132 -27.92 -11.65 40.90
C MET A 132 -27.19 -12.69 41.75
N LEU A 133 -25.89 -12.85 41.52
CA LEU A 133 -24.99 -13.66 42.34
C LEU A 133 -23.94 -12.77 42.99
N PHE A 134 -23.84 -12.82 44.31
CA PHE A 134 -22.78 -12.19 45.08
C PHE A 134 -21.84 -13.27 45.62
N SER A 135 -20.53 -13.04 45.49
CA SER A 135 -19.49 -13.94 45.97
C SER A 135 -18.40 -13.15 46.67
N ASP A 136 -17.88 -13.68 47.78
CA ASP A 136 -16.79 -13.09 48.55
C ASP A 136 -15.75 -14.17 48.89
N ILE A 137 -14.49 -13.75 49.09
CA ILE A 137 -13.39 -14.63 49.46
C ILE A 137 -13.29 -14.67 50.98
N VAL A 138 -13.62 -15.82 51.56
CA VAL A 138 -13.54 -16.03 53.02
C VAL A 138 -12.11 -15.82 53.50
N GLY A 139 -11.93 -14.93 54.50
CA GLY A 139 -10.63 -14.71 55.12
C GLY A 139 -9.64 -13.90 54.27
N PHE A 140 -10.11 -13.21 53.22
CA PHE A 140 -9.25 -12.40 52.34
C PHE A 140 -8.33 -11.43 53.09
N THR A 141 -8.83 -10.74 54.13
CA THR A 141 -8.02 -9.84 54.97
C THR A 141 -6.84 -10.55 55.63
N SER A 142 -7.04 -11.78 56.09
CA SER A 142 -5.97 -12.58 56.70
C SER A 142 -4.95 -13.01 55.64
N ILE A 143 -5.40 -13.45 54.47
CA ILE A 143 -4.54 -13.81 53.33
C ILE A 143 -3.63 -12.64 52.96
N CYS A 144 -4.21 -11.44 52.79
CA CYS A 144 -3.47 -10.21 52.46
C CYS A 144 -2.50 -9.77 53.56
N SER A 145 -2.73 -10.16 54.81
CA SER A 145 -1.83 -9.85 55.93
C SER A 145 -0.60 -10.77 55.98
N THR A 146 -0.72 -11.99 55.43
CA THR A 146 0.35 -13.01 55.48
C THR A 146 1.09 -13.20 54.17
N ALA A 147 0.44 -12.92 53.03
CA ALA A 147 0.99 -13.12 51.70
C ALA A 147 1.71 -11.87 51.18
N THR A 148 2.62 -12.07 50.24
CA THR A 148 3.21 -10.94 49.51
C THR A 148 2.19 -10.37 48.53
N PRO A 149 2.25 -9.07 48.19
CA PRO A 149 1.32 -8.47 47.24
C PRO A 149 1.25 -9.20 45.89
N MET A 150 2.38 -9.71 45.39
CA MET A 150 2.40 -10.48 44.14
C MET A 150 1.63 -11.79 44.25
N MET A 151 1.78 -12.53 45.36
CA MET A 151 1.02 -13.76 45.57
C MET A 151 -0.49 -13.52 45.64
N VAL A 152 -0.92 -12.38 46.21
CA VAL A 152 -2.34 -12.00 46.25
C VAL A 152 -2.85 -11.70 44.84
N ILE A 153 -2.06 -10.98 44.02
CA ILE A 153 -2.41 -10.67 42.63
C ILE A 153 -2.53 -11.96 41.82
N ASP A 154 -1.56 -12.87 41.92
CA ASP A 154 -1.57 -14.13 41.18
C ASP A 154 -2.79 -14.99 41.55
N MET A 155 -3.11 -15.08 42.85
CA MET A 155 -4.31 -15.79 43.33
C MET A 155 -5.61 -15.18 42.75
N LEU A 156 -5.74 -13.86 42.73
CA LEU A 156 -6.92 -13.18 42.18
C LEU A 156 -7.01 -13.33 40.67
N GLN A 157 -5.87 -13.23 39.97
CA GLN A 157 -5.78 -13.43 38.53
C GLN A 157 -6.28 -14.84 38.15
N ASP A 158 -5.81 -15.87 38.84
CA ASP A 158 -6.20 -17.26 38.59
C ASP A 158 -7.69 -17.51 38.87
N LEU A 159 -8.21 -16.93 39.97
CA LEU A 159 -9.61 -17.04 40.34
C LEU A 159 -10.51 -16.38 39.28
N TYR A 160 -10.24 -15.11 38.95
CA TYR A 160 -11.08 -14.37 38.01
C TYR A 160 -10.96 -14.88 36.57
N SER A 161 -9.79 -15.38 36.15
CA SER A 161 -9.64 -16.00 34.83
C SER A 161 -10.52 -17.25 34.68
N GLN A 162 -10.64 -18.06 35.74
CA GLN A 162 -11.53 -19.22 35.75
C GLN A 162 -13.00 -18.80 35.77
N PHE A 163 -13.36 -17.78 36.55
CA PHE A 163 -14.73 -17.23 36.53
C PHE A 163 -15.10 -16.69 35.15
N ASP A 164 -14.24 -15.91 34.51
CA ASP A 164 -14.50 -15.33 33.19
C ASP A 164 -14.71 -16.43 32.14
N MET A 165 -13.94 -17.52 32.21
CA MET A 165 -14.15 -18.70 31.36
C MET A 165 -15.53 -19.34 31.58
N LEU A 166 -15.94 -19.55 32.83
CA LEU A 166 -17.23 -20.13 33.17
C LEU A 166 -18.38 -19.21 32.76
N CYS A 167 -18.23 -17.90 32.96
CA CYS A 167 -19.20 -16.90 32.53
C CYS A 167 -19.44 -16.96 31.01
N GLY A 168 -18.36 -17.07 30.23
CA GLY A 168 -18.44 -17.23 28.77
C GLY A 168 -19.08 -18.56 28.33
N GLN A 169 -18.94 -19.64 29.10
CA GLN A 169 -19.56 -20.94 28.79
C GLN A 169 -21.05 -21.00 29.15
N LEU A 170 -21.45 -20.33 30.23
CA LEU A 170 -22.81 -20.33 30.74
C LEU A 170 -23.65 -19.16 30.21
N ASP A 171 -23.07 -18.30 29.38
CA ASP A 171 -23.69 -17.09 28.83
C ASP A 171 -24.24 -16.16 29.92
N VAL A 172 -23.44 -15.95 30.98
CA VAL A 172 -23.78 -15.04 32.09
C VAL A 172 -22.86 -13.84 32.08
N TYR A 173 -23.43 -12.66 32.32
CA TYR A 173 -22.68 -11.41 32.34
C TYR A 173 -22.05 -11.14 33.71
N LYS A 174 -20.73 -11.02 33.75
CA LYS A 174 -19.99 -10.57 34.93
C LYS A 174 -20.01 -9.04 34.98
N VAL A 175 -20.41 -8.51 36.14
CA VAL A 175 -20.37 -7.07 36.46
C VAL A 175 -19.05 -6.73 37.15
#